data_AF-A0A941S5G5-F1
#
_entry.id   AF-A0A941S5G5-F1
#
_cell.length_a   1.000
_cell.length_b   1.000
_cell.length_c   1.000
_cell.angle_alpha   90.00
_cell.angle_beta   90.00
_cell.angle_gamma   90.00
#
_symmetry.space_group_name_H-M   'P 1'
#
loop_
_entity.id
_entity.type
_entity.pdbx_description
1 polymer ?
#
loop_
_entity_poly.entity_id
_entity_poly.type
_entity_poly.pdbx_seq_one_letter_code
_entity_poly.pdbx_strand_id
1 'polypeptide(L)'
;VRIVRAENIACGLRRSDTLYLAGADMGARGLAKEGRARHRAGLPGEYLDGETLRSIYGIERTGAIFSPGAASADPVRLTQGLLRAALRAGAKLYAPVEVQDVIATGHGVILDTGKHFIEATHAVFCTGYERLKGVPEKGMKITSSWALASRPHATLPSWLRSTLVWEAATPYLYMRTSPDGRLIVGGEDEDIDLPSYRARSLPRKTARLVAKAKALVPGMDFSVSHQWTGAFGESEDGLPVIDRVPDMPNCLVVMGFGGNGTIYSVIASQIVPTLLRGRPDKDADIFRFR
;
A
#
# COMPACT_ATOMS: atom_id res chain seq x y z
N VAL A 1 4.43 10.10 -9.73
CA VAL A 1 4.75 10.53 -11.12
C VAL A 1 5.93 11.48 -11.19
N ARG A 2 5.90 12.63 -10.48
CA ARG A 2 6.99 13.63 -10.54
C ARG A 2 8.37 13.05 -10.21
N ILE A 3 8.50 12.35 -9.09
CA ILE A 3 9.78 11.76 -8.65
C ILE A 3 10.32 10.72 -9.64
N VAL A 4 9.43 9.87 -10.18
CA VAL A 4 9.80 8.87 -11.20
C VAL A 4 10.38 9.52 -12.45
N ARG A 5 9.79 10.64 -12.90
CA ARG A 5 10.29 11.40 -14.05
C ARG A 5 11.60 12.13 -13.73
N ALA A 6 11.65 12.83 -12.59
CA ALA A 6 12.82 13.61 -12.18
C ALA A 6 14.07 12.73 -12.01
N GLU A 7 13.91 11.54 -11.42
CA GLU A 7 15.00 10.61 -11.16
C GLU A 7 15.21 9.56 -12.27
N ASN A 8 14.47 9.68 -13.38
CA ASN A 8 14.48 8.75 -14.50
C ASN A 8 14.36 7.27 -14.08
N ILE A 9 13.39 6.97 -13.20
CA ILE A 9 13.21 5.64 -12.64
C ILE A 9 12.43 4.74 -13.60
N ALA A 10 13.08 3.71 -14.13
CA ALA A 10 12.47 2.70 -14.99
C ALA A 10 11.61 1.67 -14.21
N CYS A 11 10.52 2.12 -13.60
CA CYS A 11 9.60 1.25 -12.83
C CYS A 11 8.31 0.85 -13.58
N GLY A 12 8.23 1.11 -14.89
CA GLY A 12 7.04 0.77 -15.68
C GLY A 12 5.79 1.53 -15.23
N LEU A 13 5.96 2.75 -14.71
CA LEU A 13 4.86 3.61 -14.27
C LEU A 13 3.86 3.83 -15.41
N ARG A 14 2.60 3.50 -15.18
CA ARG A 14 1.49 3.71 -16.11
C ARG A 14 0.37 4.45 -15.40
N ARG A 15 -0.26 5.38 -16.13
CA ARG A 15 -1.55 5.92 -15.72
C ARG A 15 -2.60 4.82 -15.88
N SER A 16 -3.52 4.79 -14.94
CA SER A 16 -4.61 3.83 -14.91
C SER A 16 -5.86 4.51 -14.41
N ASP A 17 -7.00 4.02 -14.87
CA ASP A 17 -8.27 4.32 -14.22
C ASP A 17 -8.47 3.36 -13.04
N THR A 18 -9.46 3.65 -12.22
CA THR A 18 -9.85 2.79 -11.12
C THR A 18 -11.33 2.51 -11.13
N LEU A 19 -11.69 1.31 -10.71
CA LEU A 19 -13.07 0.89 -10.51
C LEU A 19 -13.21 0.34 -9.08
N TYR A 20 -13.81 1.15 -8.20
CA TYR A 20 -14.13 0.76 -6.83
C TYR A 20 -15.54 0.20 -6.78
N LEU A 21 -15.63 -1.12 -6.64
CA LEU A 21 -16.87 -1.87 -6.77
C LEU A 21 -17.64 -1.98 -5.46
N ALA A 22 -18.98 -2.02 -5.56
CA ALA A 22 -19.83 -2.36 -4.44
C ALA A 22 -19.48 -3.78 -3.93
N GLY A 23 -19.48 -3.95 -2.61
CA GLY A 23 -19.18 -5.21 -1.95
C GLY A 23 -20.03 -5.40 -0.70
N ALA A 24 -19.64 -6.37 0.14
CA ALA A 24 -20.38 -6.72 1.36
C ALA A 24 -20.46 -5.54 2.36
N ASP A 25 -19.44 -4.69 2.41
CA ASP A 25 -19.36 -3.58 3.36
C ASP A 25 -20.12 -2.36 2.84
N MET A 26 -20.22 -2.20 1.51
CA MET A 26 -20.86 -1.06 0.88
C MET A 26 -21.55 -1.42 -0.45
N GLY A 27 -22.89 -1.41 -0.45
CA GLY A 27 -23.70 -1.50 -1.67
C GLY A 27 -23.88 -0.16 -2.40
N ALA A 28 -24.71 -0.16 -3.45
CA ALA A 28 -25.06 1.01 -4.27
C ALA A 28 -25.28 2.33 -3.49
N ARG A 29 -26.15 2.31 -2.46
CA ARG A 29 -26.46 3.52 -1.66
C ARG A 29 -25.24 4.08 -0.94
N GLY A 30 -24.39 3.20 -0.42
CA GLY A 30 -23.16 3.59 0.26
C GLY A 30 -22.15 4.18 -0.72
N LEU A 31 -21.92 3.52 -1.86
CA LEU A 31 -21.02 4.05 -2.88
C LEU A 31 -21.51 5.36 -3.50
N ALA A 32 -22.82 5.53 -3.68
CA ALA A 32 -23.37 6.81 -4.12
C ALA A 32 -23.12 7.93 -3.08
N LYS A 33 -23.22 7.62 -1.79
CA LYS A 33 -22.89 8.56 -0.70
C LYS A 33 -21.39 8.91 -0.71
N GLU A 34 -20.53 7.91 -0.87
CA GLU A 34 -19.07 8.06 -1.00
C GLU A 34 -18.71 8.90 -2.24
N GLY A 35 -19.31 8.63 -3.40
CA GLY A 35 -19.11 9.42 -4.62
C GLY A 35 -19.49 10.89 -4.43
N ARG A 36 -20.61 11.17 -3.75
CA ARG A 36 -20.97 12.56 -3.39
C ARG A 36 -19.97 13.20 -2.44
N ALA A 37 -19.40 12.45 -1.49
CA ALA A 37 -18.38 12.95 -0.58
C ALA A 37 -17.09 13.31 -1.33
N ARG A 38 -16.61 12.43 -2.22
CA ARG A 38 -15.46 12.67 -3.09
C ARG A 38 -15.64 13.91 -3.97
N HIS A 39 -16.81 14.05 -4.59
CA HIS A 39 -17.14 15.22 -5.39
C HIS A 39 -17.10 16.51 -4.56
N ARG A 40 -17.69 16.53 -3.36
CA ARG A 40 -17.60 17.70 -2.46
C ARG A 40 -16.17 18.04 -2.04
N ALA A 41 -15.30 17.03 -1.96
CA ALA A 41 -13.88 17.21 -1.66
C ALA A 41 -13.04 17.58 -2.90
N GLY A 42 -13.64 17.73 -4.09
CA GLY A 42 -12.92 18.00 -5.34
C GLY A 42 -12.08 16.83 -5.84
N LEU A 43 -12.34 15.61 -5.35
CA LEU A 43 -11.65 14.40 -5.81
C LEU A 43 -12.31 13.88 -7.09
N PRO A 44 -11.51 13.34 -8.04
CA PRO A 44 -12.05 12.77 -9.26
C PRO A 44 -12.87 11.53 -8.95
N GLY A 45 -13.97 11.35 -9.68
CA GLY A 45 -14.71 10.11 -9.70
C GLY A 45 -16.18 10.28 -10.03
N GLU A 46 -16.76 9.23 -10.61
CA GLU A 46 -18.14 9.17 -11.03
C GLU A 46 -18.77 7.89 -10.48
N TYR A 47 -19.97 8.02 -9.91
CA TYR A 47 -20.74 6.86 -9.48
C TYR A 47 -21.38 6.20 -10.71
N LEU A 48 -21.17 4.90 -10.86
CA LEU A 48 -21.82 4.07 -11.87
C LEU A 48 -22.85 3.17 -11.17
N ASP A 49 -24.07 3.13 -11.69
CA ASP A 49 -25.04 2.14 -11.26
C ASP A 49 -24.74 0.75 -11.83
N GLY A 50 -25.46 -0.27 -11.32
CA GLY A 50 -25.25 -1.65 -11.74
C GLY A 50 -25.55 -1.91 -13.23
N GLU A 51 -26.48 -1.16 -13.82
CA GLU A 51 -26.81 -1.31 -15.25
C GLU A 51 -25.67 -0.80 -16.13
N THR A 52 -25.16 0.39 -15.83
CA THR A 52 -24.00 0.99 -16.50
C THR A 52 -22.77 0.11 -16.34
N LEU A 53 -22.53 -0.40 -15.13
CA LEU A 53 -21.41 -1.28 -14.81
C LEU A 53 -21.46 -2.58 -15.62
N ARG A 54 -22.63 -3.23 -15.71
CA ARG A 54 -22.83 -4.44 -16.52
C ARG A 54 -22.64 -4.14 -18.00
N SER A 55 -23.20 -3.05 -18.50
CA SER A 55 -23.11 -2.66 -19.92
C SER A 55 -21.67 -2.41 -20.37
N ILE A 56 -20.90 -1.65 -19.58
CA ILE A 56 -19.54 -1.21 -19.96
C ILE A 56 -18.48 -2.26 -19.62
N TYR A 57 -18.58 -2.88 -18.44
CA TYR A 57 -17.51 -3.72 -17.89
C TYR A 57 -17.87 -5.22 -17.85
N GLY A 58 -19.15 -5.57 -18.04
CA GLY A 58 -19.62 -6.95 -17.89
C GLY A 58 -19.62 -7.43 -16.43
N ILE A 59 -19.64 -6.50 -15.46
CA ILE A 59 -19.56 -6.82 -14.04
C ILE A 59 -20.95 -6.72 -13.39
N GLU A 60 -21.38 -7.81 -12.75
CA GLU A 60 -22.61 -7.86 -11.96
C GLU A 60 -22.35 -7.41 -10.50
N ARG A 61 -22.48 -6.10 -10.26
CA ARG A 61 -22.50 -5.48 -8.92
C ARG A 61 -23.56 -4.39 -8.86
N THR A 62 -23.94 -4.00 -7.65
CA THR A 62 -25.01 -3.00 -7.43
C THR A 62 -24.60 -1.56 -7.76
N GLY A 63 -23.29 -1.29 -7.83
CA GLY A 63 -22.74 -0.01 -8.26
C GLY A 63 -21.22 0.01 -8.15
N ALA A 64 -20.61 1.09 -8.62
CA ALA A 64 -19.17 1.33 -8.55
C ALA A 64 -18.86 2.83 -8.48
N ILE A 65 -17.62 3.18 -8.12
CA ILE A 65 -17.05 4.49 -8.39
C ILE A 65 -15.93 4.28 -9.41
N PHE A 66 -16.11 4.85 -10.60
CA PHE A 66 -15.03 5.01 -11.58
C PHE A 66 -14.20 6.23 -11.19
N SER A 67 -12.87 6.18 -11.29
CA SER A 67 -12.03 7.37 -11.08
C SER A 67 -10.82 7.36 -12.02
N PRO A 68 -10.59 8.44 -12.78
CA PRO A 68 -9.39 8.57 -13.60
C PRO A 68 -8.19 9.00 -12.76
N GLY A 69 -7.00 8.90 -13.35
CA GLY A 69 -5.80 9.58 -12.85
C GLY A 69 -4.98 8.82 -11.81
N ALA A 70 -5.35 7.58 -11.49
CA ALA A 70 -4.49 6.69 -10.72
C ALA A 70 -3.26 6.26 -11.52
N ALA A 71 -2.41 5.45 -10.89
CA ALA A 71 -1.24 4.89 -11.53
C ALA A 71 -0.84 3.56 -10.89
N SER A 72 -0.15 2.75 -11.67
CA SER A 72 0.53 1.56 -11.18
C SER A 72 1.97 1.54 -11.64
N ALA A 73 2.83 0.87 -10.87
CA ALA A 73 4.24 0.66 -11.19
C ALA A 73 4.69 -0.70 -10.66
N ASP A 74 5.87 -1.14 -11.09
CA ASP A 74 6.60 -2.21 -10.43
C ASP A 74 7.20 -1.66 -9.11
N PRO A 75 6.73 -2.15 -7.94
CA PRO A 75 7.17 -1.61 -6.66
C PRO A 75 8.64 -1.90 -6.38
N VAL A 76 9.17 -3.06 -6.82
CA VAL A 76 10.58 -3.42 -6.59
C VAL A 76 11.50 -2.50 -7.39
N ARG A 77 11.19 -2.29 -8.67
CA ARG A 77 11.95 -1.37 -9.53
C ARG A 77 11.84 0.07 -9.06
N LEU A 78 10.67 0.48 -8.56
CA LEU A 78 10.48 1.81 -7.98
C LEU A 78 11.39 1.99 -6.76
N THR A 79 11.37 1.07 -5.80
CA THR A 79 12.21 1.12 -4.59
C THR A 79 13.70 1.12 -4.93
N GLN A 80 14.15 0.25 -5.84
CA GLN A 80 15.54 0.24 -6.31
C GLN A 80 15.93 1.55 -7.01
N GLY A 81 15.02 2.14 -7.77
CA GLY A 81 15.22 3.45 -8.41
C GLY A 81 15.41 4.57 -7.38
N LEU A 82 14.55 4.60 -6.36
CA LEU A 82 14.62 5.57 -5.27
C LEU A 82 15.89 5.41 -4.44
N LEU A 83 16.30 4.17 -4.13
CA LEU A 83 17.55 3.90 -3.43
C LEU A 83 18.76 4.41 -4.24
N ARG A 84 18.81 4.11 -5.54
CA ARG A 84 19.89 4.61 -6.41
C ARG A 84 19.92 6.14 -6.47
N ALA A 85 18.76 6.79 -6.52
CA ALA A 85 18.66 8.24 -6.46
C ALA A 85 19.22 8.80 -5.14
N ALA A 86 18.85 8.21 -4.01
CA ALA A 86 19.35 8.61 -2.70
C ALA A 86 20.88 8.44 -2.59
N LEU A 87 21.43 7.32 -3.07
CA LEU A 87 22.86 7.07 -3.09
C LEU A 87 23.62 8.09 -3.95
N ARG A 88 23.09 8.43 -5.14
CA ARG A 88 23.66 9.50 -5.99
C ARG A 88 23.64 10.87 -5.31
N ALA A 89 22.65 11.12 -4.46
CA ALA A 89 22.53 12.35 -3.67
C ALA A 89 23.44 12.35 -2.41
N GLY A 90 24.24 11.29 -2.20
CA GLY A 90 25.21 11.22 -1.10
C GLY A 90 24.72 10.43 0.13
N ALA A 91 23.55 9.78 0.07
CA ALA A 91 23.16 8.85 1.13
C ALA A 91 24.14 7.67 1.20
N LYS A 92 24.34 7.13 2.41
CA LYS A 92 25.15 5.93 2.63
C LYS A 92 24.24 4.76 2.97
N LEU A 93 24.50 3.61 2.34
CA LEU A 93 23.80 2.35 2.64
C LEU A 93 24.73 1.46 3.44
N TYR A 94 24.26 1.01 4.60
CA TYR A 94 24.93 0.04 5.45
C TYR A 94 24.10 -1.23 5.50
N ALA A 95 24.64 -2.33 4.97
CA ALA A 95 24.01 -3.64 4.98
C ALA A 95 25.07 -4.75 4.90
N PRO A 96 24.85 -5.91 5.54
CA PRO A 96 23.76 -6.21 6.47
C PRO A 96 23.99 -5.57 7.85
N VAL A 97 23.04 -4.76 8.33
CA VAL A 97 23.05 -4.14 9.67
C VAL A 97 21.63 -4.15 10.23
N GLU A 98 21.47 -4.67 11.43
CA GLU A 98 20.21 -4.67 12.18
C GLU A 98 20.38 -3.78 13.41
N VAL A 99 19.41 -2.90 13.65
CA VAL A 99 19.34 -2.10 14.89
C VAL A 99 18.51 -2.89 15.90
N GLN A 100 19.13 -3.25 17.02
CA GLN A 100 18.55 -4.10 18.06
C GLN A 100 17.98 -3.27 19.21
N ASP A 101 18.58 -2.12 19.52
CA ASP A 101 18.08 -1.20 20.55
C ASP A 101 18.33 0.26 20.16
N VAL A 102 17.57 1.16 20.79
CA VAL A 102 17.62 2.60 20.55
C VAL A 102 17.59 3.34 21.87
N ILE A 103 18.54 4.28 22.02
CA ILE A 103 18.59 5.17 23.17
C ILE A 103 18.46 6.60 22.66
N ALA A 104 17.34 7.24 22.97
CA ALA A 104 17.18 8.68 22.77
C ALA A 104 17.93 9.43 23.89
N THR A 105 18.70 10.45 23.52
CA THR A 105 19.43 11.31 24.46
C THR A 105 18.94 12.75 24.30
N GLY A 106 19.31 13.64 25.24
CA GLY A 106 19.00 15.07 25.11
C GLY A 106 19.65 15.75 23.89
N HIS A 107 20.65 15.12 23.27
CA HIS A 107 21.44 15.70 22.18
C HIS A 107 21.39 14.89 20.87
N GLY A 108 20.69 13.76 20.83
CA GLY A 108 20.56 12.94 19.65
C GLY A 108 19.95 11.57 19.93
N VAL A 109 20.42 10.56 19.19
CA VAL A 109 20.01 9.17 19.31
C VAL A 109 21.22 8.26 19.07
N ILE A 110 21.28 7.19 19.85
CA ILE A 110 22.27 6.12 19.72
C ILE A 110 21.52 4.86 19.30
N LEU A 111 21.96 4.24 18.20
CA LEU A 111 21.44 2.97 17.69
C LEU A 111 22.44 1.86 17.99
N ASP A 112 22.00 0.82 18.69
CA ASP A 112 22.81 -0.37 18.95
C ASP A 112 22.58 -1.42 17.87
N THR A 113 23.66 -1.94 17.30
CA THR A 113 23.64 -3.01 16.28
C THR A 113 24.15 -4.36 16.81
N GLY A 114 24.45 -4.45 18.11
CA GLY A 114 25.12 -5.55 18.78
C GLY A 114 26.63 -5.64 18.52
N LYS A 115 27.14 -4.92 17.51
CA LYS A 115 28.58 -4.88 17.16
C LYS A 115 29.17 -3.47 17.23
N HIS A 116 28.37 -2.48 16.84
CA HIS A 116 28.74 -1.07 16.82
C HIS A 116 27.59 -0.20 17.31
N PHE A 117 27.94 0.96 17.85
CA PHE A 117 27.00 2.03 18.10
C PHE A 117 27.03 3.04 16.96
N ILE A 118 25.86 3.49 16.53
CA ILE A 118 25.71 4.54 15.53
C ILE A 118 25.10 5.75 16.24
N GLU A 119 25.81 6.87 16.22
CA GLU A 119 25.32 8.14 16.76
C GLU A 119 24.73 9.00 15.64
N ALA A 120 23.56 9.60 15.89
CA ALA A 120 22.92 10.55 15.00
C ALA A 120 22.22 11.66 15.77
N THR A 121 21.99 12.80 15.13
CA THR A 121 21.14 13.86 15.71
C THR A 121 19.67 13.47 15.67
N HIS A 122 19.26 12.71 14.66
CA HIS A 122 17.89 12.24 14.48
C HIS A 122 17.86 10.83 13.89
N ALA A 123 16.82 10.07 14.23
CA ALA A 123 16.49 8.79 13.59
C ALA A 123 15.06 8.84 13.02
N VAL A 124 14.87 8.22 11.85
CA VAL A 124 13.54 8.04 11.24
C VAL A 124 13.33 6.55 10.98
N PHE A 125 12.43 5.92 11.75
CA PHE A 125 12.14 4.51 11.65
C PHE A 125 11.11 4.25 10.55
N CYS A 126 11.58 3.67 9.44
CA CYS A 126 10.78 3.28 8.29
C CYS A 126 10.70 1.75 8.16
N THR A 127 10.52 1.04 9.28
CA THR A 127 10.62 -0.42 9.43
C THR A 127 9.34 -1.17 9.04
N GLY A 128 8.39 -0.49 8.39
CA GLY A 128 7.14 -1.08 7.93
C GLY A 128 6.23 -1.47 9.09
N TYR A 129 6.19 -2.76 9.41
CA TYR A 129 5.40 -3.33 10.51
C TYR A 129 6.26 -3.79 11.70
N GLU A 130 7.58 -3.85 11.52
CA GLU A 130 8.51 -4.17 12.61
C GLU A 130 8.64 -2.97 13.53
N ARG A 131 8.66 -3.24 14.84
CA ARG A 131 8.58 -2.21 15.88
C ARG A 131 9.84 -2.26 16.71
N LEU A 132 10.45 -1.09 16.89
CA LEU A 132 11.56 -0.93 17.83
C LEU A 132 11.01 -0.65 19.23
N LYS A 133 11.79 -1.01 20.24
CA LYS A 133 11.46 -0.75 21.63
C LYS A 133 11.24 0.75 21.87
N GLY A 134 10.19 1.08 22.63
CA GLY A 134 9.81 2.47 22.92
C GLY A 134 8.82 3.09 21.93
N VAL A 135 8.59 2.48 20.77
CA VAL A 135 7.52 2.91 19.85
C VAL A 135 6.17 2.40 20.37
N PRO A 136 5.15 3.27 20.56
CA PRO A 136 3.84 2.85 21.05
C PRO A 136 3.20 1.74 20.20
N GLU A 137 2.64 0.73 20.87
CA GLU A 137 2.04 -0.43 20.20
C GLU A 137 0.55 -0.26 19.89
N LYS A 138 -0.12 0.62 20.63
CA LYS A 138 -1.58 0.79 20.59
C LYS A 138 -2.04 1.26 19.22
N GLY A 139 -3.15 0.69 18.75
CA GLY A 139 -3.78 1.13 17.51
C GLY A 139 -3.16 0.56 16.23
N MET A 140 -2.25 -0.41 16.32
CA MET A 140 -1.64 -1.07 15.16
C MET A 140 -1.76 -2.58 15.21
N LYS A 141 -2.27 -3.18 14.14
CA LYS A 141 -2.39 -4.63 13.94
C LYS A 141 -1.51 -5.12 12.80
N ILE A 142 -1.11 -6.38 12.87
CA ILE A 142 -0.45 -7.07 11.77
C ILE A 142 -1.42 -8.07 11.16
N THR A 143 -1.65 -7.96 9.86
CA THR A 143 -2.55 -8.83 9.10
C THR A 143 -1.78 -9.66 8.08
N SER A 144 -2.35 -10.81 7.72
CA SER A 144 -1.85 -11.66 6.65
C SER A 144 -2.64 -11.41 5.37
N SER A 145 -1.96 -11.23 4.24
CA SER A 145 -2.58 -11.03 2.93
C SER A 145 -2.00 -11.98 1.89
N TRP A 146 -2.77 -12.31 0.84
CA TRP A 146 -2.37 -13.23 -0.22
C TRP A 146 -2.56 -12.60 -1.59
N ALA A 147 -1.68 -12.99 -2.52
CA ALA A 147 -1.78 -12.55 -3.91
C ALA A 147 -1.18 -13.58 -4.87
N LEU A 148 -1.55 -13.43 -6.13
CA LEU A 148 -1.09 -14.26 -7.23
C LEU A 148 -0.80 -13.42 -8.47
N ALA A 149 0.00 -13.99 -9.36
CA ALA A 149 0.22 -13.48 -10.71
C ALA A 149 0.03 -14.60 -11.74
N SER A 150 -0.73 -14.33 -12.79
CA SER A 150 -0.89 -15.26 -13.90
C SER A 150 0.37 -15.39 -14.75
N ARG A 151 0.40 -16.40 -15.63
CA ARG A 151 1.27 -16.39 -16.82
C ARG A 151 0.96 -15.14 -17.67
N PRO A 152 1.94 -14.62 -18.44
CA PRO A 152 1.65 -13.56 -19.40
C PRO A 152 0.66 -14.10 -20.46
N HIS A 153 -0.08 -13.20 -21.11
CA HIS A 153 -1.08 -13.53 -22.15
C HIS A 153 -2.36 -14.23 -21.64
N ALA A 154 -2.80 -13.89 -20.43
CA ALA A 154 -4.15 -14.25 -19.99
C ALA A 154 -5.22 -13.67 -20.93
N THR A 155 -6.33 -14.41 -21.10
CA THR A 155 -7.53 -13.93 -21.76
C THR A 155 -8.28 -13.03 -20.77
N LEU A 156 -8.08 -11.72 -20.91
CA LEU A 156 -8.66 -10.69 -20.06
C LEU A 156 -9.46 -9.70 -20.92
N PRO A 157 -10.56 -9.13 -20.40
CA PRO A 157 -11.25 -8.05 -21.10
C PRO A 157 -10.31 -6.85 -21.28
N SER A 158 -10.49 -6.14 -22.40
CA SER A 158 -9.60 -5.03 -22.81
C SER A 158 -9.50 -3.93 -21.74
N TRP A 159 -10.61 -3.59 -21.09
CA TRP A 159 -10.68 -2.56 -20.06
C TRP A 159 -9.78 -2.86 -18.85
N LEU A 160 -9.57 -4.14 -18.49
CA LEU A 160 -8.77 -4.54 -17.32
C LEU A 160 -7.27 -4.30 -17.54
N ARG A 161 -6.84 -4.04 -18.78
CA ARG A 161 -5.44 -3.71 -19.10
C ARG A 161 -5.02 -2.33 -18.60
N SER A 162 -5.98 -1.42 -18.42
CA SER A 162 -5.73 -0.04 -18.00
C SER A 162 -6.46 0.36 -16.71
N THR A 163 -7.22 -0.54 -16.11
CA THR A 163 -8.04 -0.26 -14.92
C THR A 163 -7.60 -1.07 -13.72
N LEU A 164 -7.42 -0.40 -12.58
CA LEU A 164 -7.22 -1.02 -11.27
C LEU A 164 -8.59 -1.28 -10.63
N VAL A 165 -8.82 -2.47 -10.11
CA VAL A 165 -10.11 -2.86 -9.54
C VAL A 165 -9.94 -3.22 -8.08
N TRP A 166 -10.85 -2.76 -7.22
CA TRP A 166 -10.99 -3.29 -5.85
C TRP A 166 -12.43 -3.17 -5.36
N GLU A 167 -12.77 -3.91 -4.31
CA GLU A 167 -14.14 -4.00 -3.77
C GLU A 167 -14.27 -3.31 -2.40
N ALA A 168 -15.47 -2.81 -2.11
CA ALA A 168 -15.88 -2.37 -0.77
C ALA A 168 -16.30 -3.58 0.08
N ALA A 169 -15.34 -4.42 0.45
CA ALA A 169 -15.60 -5.66 1.19
C ALA A 169 -14.42 -6.01 2.11
N THR A 170 -14.68 -6.76 3.17
CA THR A 170 -13.65 -7.32 4.04
C THR A 170 -13.82 -8.85 4.15
N PRO A 171 -12.89 -9.66 3.63
CA PRO A 171 -11.70 -9.27 2.87
C PRO A 171 -12.05 -8.86 1.42
N TYR A 172 -11.41 -7.79 0.94
CA TYR A 172 -11.57 -7.30 -0.42
C TYR A 172 -10.89 -8.20 -1.44
N LEU A 173 -11.32 -8.10 -2.70
CA LEU A 173 -10.57 -8.53 -3.87
C LEU A 173 -9.99 -7.28 -4.54
N TYR A 174 -8.74 -7.36 -5.01
CA TYR A 174 -8.23 -6.40 -5.98
C TYR A 174 -7.64 -7.11 -7.21
N MET A 175 -7.72 -6.43 -8.35
CA MET A 175 -7.15 -6.91 -9.61
C MET A 175 -6.46 -5.78 -10.37
N ARG A 176 -5.35 -6.11 -11.02
CA ARG A 176 -4.68 -5.23 -11.98
C ARG A 176 -3.91 -6.03 -13.00
N THR A 177 -3.59 -5.41 -14.12
CA THR A 177 -2.71 -6.01 -15.14
C THR A 177 -1.29 -5.41 -15.03
N SER A 178 -0.26 -6.26 -15.04
CA SER A 178 1.12 -5.82 -15.10
C SER A 178 1.51 -5.37 -16.52
N PRO A 179 2.60 -4.59 -16.69
CA PRO A 179 3.05 -4.16 -18.02
C PRO A 179 3.38 -5.30 -19.00
N ASP A 180 3.78 -6.47 -18.51
CA ASP A 180 4.03 -7.68 -19.31
C ASP A 180 2.77 -8.55 -19.50
N GLY A 181 1.58 -8.03 -19.17
CA GLY A 181 0.30 -8.66 -19.50
C GLY A 181 -0.12 -9.79 -18.56
N ARG A 182 0.38 -9.80 -17.31
CA ARG A 182 -0.07 -10.73 -16.28
C ARG A 182 -1.23 -10.11 -15.50
N LEU A 183 -2.22 -10.93 -15.17
CA LEU A 183 -3.21 -10.58 -14.17
C LEU A 183 -2.60 -10.76 -12.79
N ILE A 184 -2.65 -9.72 -11.96
CA ILE A 184 -2.34 -9.77 -10.54
C ILE A 184 -3.66 -9.68 -9.79
N VAL A 185 -3.90 -10.64 -8.90
CA VAL A 185 -5.09 -10.71 -8.04
C VAL A 185 -4.63 -10.84 -6.60
N GLY A 186 -5.23 -10.12 -5.68
CA GLY A 186 -4.92 -10.29 -4.26
C GLY A 186 -6.05 -9.86 -3.33
N GLY A 187 -5.75 -9.97 -2.04
CA GLY A 187 -6.65 -9.76 -0.93
C GLY A 187 -6.74 -11.02 -0.08
N GLU A 188 -7.97 -11.39 0.30
CA GLU A 188 -8.23 -12.50 1.22
C GLU A 188 -7.59 -12.33 2.60
N ASP A 189 -7.42 -11.08 3.02
CA ASP A 189 -6.73 -10.70 4.23
C ASP A 189 -7.36 -11.33 5.49
N GLU A 190 -6.53 -11.66 6.48
CA GLU A 190 -6.95 -12.17 7.77
C GLU A 190 -6.16 -11.48 8.89
N ASP A 191 -6.86 -11.14 9.98
CA ASP A 191 -6.30 -10.59 11.21
C ASP A 191 -5.55 -11.68 12.01
N ILE A 192 -4.58 -12.34 11.36
CA ILE A 192 -3.74 -13.39 11.93
C ILE A 192 -2.29 -13.06 11.61
N ASP A 193 -1.51 -12.75 12.64
CA ASP A 193 -0.06 -12.58 12.54
C ASP A 193 0.66 -13.88 12.92
N LEU A 194 0.63 -14.85 12.01
CA LEU A 194 1.35 -16.12 12.20
C LEU A 194 1.98 -16.56 10.88
N PRO A 195 3.31 -16.37 10.69
CA PRO A 195 3.99 -16.68 9.43
C PRO A 195 3.80 -18.12 8.95
N SER A 196 3.80 -19.09 9.87
CA SER A 196 3.62 -20.52 9.55
C SER A 196 2.21 -20.83 9.02
N TYR A 197 1.18 -20.24 9.64
CA TYR A 197 -0.20 -20.34 9.16
C TYR A 197 -0.36 -19.64 7.81
N ARG A 198 0.19 -18.43 7.68
CA ARG A 198 0.13 -17.63 6.46
C ARG A 198 0.70 -18.38 5.26
N ALA A 199 1.87 -18.98 5.42
CA ALA A 199 2.51 -19.81 4.41
C ALA A 199 1.69 -21.08 4.09
N ARG A 200 1.21 -21.80 5.12
CA ARG A 200 0.41 -23.02 4.94
C ARG A 200 -0.91 -22.77 4.22
N SER A 201 -1.53 -21.61 4.41
CA SER A 201 -2.80 -21.24 3.79
C SER A 201 -2.69 -20.81 2.32
N LEU A 202 -1.48 -20.56 1.81
CA LEU A 202 -1.24 -19.99 0.48
C LEU A 202 -1.92 -20.74 -0.67
N PRO A 203 -1.90 -22.09 -0.77
CA PRO A 203 -2.58 -22.79 -1.87
C PRO A 203 -4.11 -22.61 -1.82
N ARG A 204 -4.71 -22.74 -0.62
CA ARG A 204 -6.16 -22.58 -0.42
C ARG A 204 -6.61 -21.16 -0.74
N LYS A 205 -5.85 -20.16 -0.29
CA LYS A 205 -6.12 -18.74 -0.52
C LYS A 205 -6.01 -18.37 -1.99
N THR A 206 -4.98 -18.89 -2.67
CA THR A 206 -4.81 -18.71 -4.11
C THR A 206 -5.99 -19.29 -4.89
N ALA A 207 -6.45 -20.50 -4.57
CA ALA A 207 -7.62 -21.10 -5.21
C ALA A 207 -8.89 -20.23 -5.01
N ARG A 208 -9.06 -19.64 -3.82
CA ARG A 208 -10.18 -18.73 -3.53
C ARG A 208 -10.09 -17.42 -4.32
N LEU A 209 -8.91 -16.82 -4.43
CA LEU A 209 -8.67 -15.64 -5.26
C LEU A 209 -8.98 -15.91 -6.74
N VAL A 210 -8.57 -17.07 -7.27
CA VAL A 210 -8.91 -17.48 -8.65
C VAL A 210 -10.41 -17.59 -8.84
N ALA A 211 -11.11 -18.25 -7.91
CA ALA A 211 -12.57 -18.41 -7.97
C ALA A 211 -13.28 -17.05 -7.93
N LYS A 212 -12.88 -16.15 -7.01
CA LYS A 212 -13.43 -14.80 -6.91
C LYS A 212 -13.19 -13.97 -8.17
N ALA A 213 -11.98 -13.99 -8.72
CA ALA A 213 -11.65 -13.28 -9.95
C ALA A 213 -12.55 -13.75 -11.11
N LYS A 214 -12.62 -15.07 -11.34
CA LYS A 214 -13.46 -15.66 -12.41
C LYS A 214 -14.95 -15.41 -12.22
N ALA A 215 -15.42 -15.35 -10.97
CA ALA A 215 -16.81 -14.99 -10.66
C ALA A 215 -17.10 -13.50 -10.90
N LEU A 216 -16.14 -12.62 -10.63
CA LEU A 216 -16.30 -11.18 -10.83
C LEU A 216 -16.27 -10.80 -12.31
N VAL A 217 -15.38 -11.42 -13.09
CA VAL A 217 -15.26 -11.21 -14.54
C VAL A 217 -15.37 -12.56 -15.26
N PRO A 218 -16.59 -12.97 -15.63
CA PRO A 218 -16.81 -14.22 -16.36
C PRO A 218 -16.05 -14.24 -17.69
N GLY A 219 -15.59 -15.43 -18.10
CA GLY A 219 -14.85 -15.63 -19.34
C GLY A 219 -13.34 -15.35 -19.25
N MET A 220 -12.83 -14.94 -18.08
CA MET A 220 -11.38 -14.89 -17.87
C MET A 220 -10.77 -16.29 -17.90
N ASP A 221 -9.73 -16.45 -18.70
CA ASP A 221 -8.89 -17.63 -18.71
C ASP A 221 -7.42 -17.28 -18.44
N PHE A 222 -6.89 -17.86 -17.38
CA PHE A 222 -5.53 -17.64 -16.93
C PHE A 222 -5.04 -18.80 -16.07
N SER A 223 -3.73 -19.07 -16.15
CA SER A 223 -3.05 -19.99 -15.24
C SER A 223 -2.20 -19.19 -14.26
N VAL A 224 -2.23 -19.58 -12.98
CA VAL A 224 -1.35 -19.03 -11.96
C VAL A 224 0.10 -19.42 -12.28
N SER A 225 1.00 -18.45 -12.22
CA SER A 225 2.45 -18.67 -12.39
C SER A 225 3.23 -18.41 -11.11
N HIS A 226 2.74 -17.47 -10.29
CA HIS A 226 3.33 -17.11 -9.02
C HIS A 226 2.20 -16.89 -8.00
N GLN A 227 2.47 -17.23 -6.76
CA GLN A 227 1.61 -16.98 -5.61
C GLN A 227 2.50 -16.60 -4.43
N TRP A 228 2.08 -15.63 -3.64
CA TRP A 228 2.83 -15.16 -2.48
C TRP A 228 1.90 -14.65 -1.40
N THR A 229 2.49 -14.35 -0.25
CA THR A 229 1.78 -13.85 0.92
C THR A 229 2.68 -12.88 1.66
N GLY A 230 2.09 -11.95 2.42
CA GLY A 230 2.80 -10.90 3.13
C GLY A 230 2.15 -10.51 4.44
N ALA A 231 2.91 -9.80 5.27
CA ALA A 231 2.41 -9.13 6.47
C ALA A 231 2.14 -7.66 6.14
N PHE A 232 1.04 -7.13 6.64
CA PHE A 232 0.75 -5.70 6.59
C PHE A 232 0.58 -5.17 8.01
N GLY A 233 1.35 -4.13 8.35
CA GLY A 233 1.13 -3.35 9.56
C GLY A 233 0.13 -2.25 9.24
N GLU A 234 -1.02 -2.28 9.90
CA GLU A 234 -2.15 -1.39 9.65
C GLU A 234 -2.53 -0.68 10.94
N SER A 235 -2.86 0.60 10.85
CA SER A 235 -3.54 1.29 11.95
C SER A 235 -5.02 0.89 11.99
N GLU A 236 -5.65 1.05 13.15
CA GLU A 236 -7.09 0.79 13.33
C GLU A 236 -8.00 1.65 12.43
N ASP A 237 -7.55 2.84 12.05
CA ASP A 237 -8.30 3.80 11.23
C ASP A 237 -7.83 3.89 9.77
N GLY A 238 -6.85 3.07 9.38
CA GLY A 238 -6.30 3.03 8.02
C GLY A 238 -5.38 4.20 7.64
N LEU A 239 -5.07 5.11 8.57
CA LEU A 239 -4.10 6.19 8.40
C LEU A 239 -2.76 5.85 9.06
N PRO A 240 -1.62 5.94 8.35
CA PRO A 240 -0.32 5.66 8.95
C PRO A 240 0.04 6.68 10.03
N VAL A 241 1.04 6.32 10.82
CA VAL A 241 1.69 7.25 11.75
C VAL A 241 2.96 7.79 11.10
N ILE A 242 3.04 9.13 11.03
CA ILE A 242 4.16 9.91 10.51
C ILE A 242 4.45 11.01 11.54
N ASP A 243 5.13 10.64 12.63
CA ASP A 243 5.22 11.51 13.81
C ASP A 243 6.46 11.21 14.66
N ARG A 244 6.77 12.12 15.59
CA ARG A 244 7.79 11.92 16.61
C ARG A 244 7.36 10.83 17.57
N VAL A 245 8.29 9.97 17.96
CA VAL A 245 8.04 8.93 18.96
C VAL A 245 7.89 9.59 20.33
N PRO A 246 6.80 9.30 21.08
CA PRO A 246 6.64 9.77 22.45
C PRO A 246 7.88 9.46 23.29
N ASP A 247 8.28 10.40 24.13
CA ASP A 247 9.46 10.30 25.01
C ASP A 247 10.83 10.15 24.28
N MET A 248 10.85 10.19 22.95
CA MET A 248 12.07 10.10 22.13
C MET A 248 12.09 11.24 21.10
N PRO A 249 12.33 12.50 21.52
CA PRO A 249 12.11 13.68 20.68
C PRO A 249 12.96 13.71 19.41
N ASN A 250 14.12 13.03 19.38
CA ASN A 250 15.00 12.93 18.23
C ASN A 250 14.62 11.80 17.25
N CYS A 251 13.55 11.04 17.55
CA CYS A 251 13.10 9.91 16.76
C CYS A 251 11.75 10.18 16.12
N LEU A 252 11.62 9.83 14.85
CA LEU A 252 10.37 9.83 14.08
C LEU A 252 10.06 8.40 13.64
N VAL A 253 8.78 8.10 13.43
CA VAL A 253 8.33 6.86 12.80
C VAL A 253 7.56 7.16 11.53
N VAL A 254 7.64 6.21 10.61
CA VAL A 254 6.84 6.15 9.39
C VAL A 254 6.37 4.70 9.26
N MET A 255 5.15 4.42 9.76
CA MET A 255 4.66 3.05 9.93
C MET A 255 3.14 2.95 9.83
N GLY A 256 2.61 1.73 9.81
CA GLY A 256 1.15 1.50 9.78
C GLY A 256 0.49 1.81 8.44
N PHE A 257 1.22 1.67 7.34
CA PHE A 257 0.75 2.02 5.99
C PHE A 257 -0.41 1.17 5.45
N GLY A 258 -0.62 -0.02 6.01
CA GLY A 258 -1.44 -1.08 5.41
C GLY A 258 -1.16 -1.27 3.92
N GLY A 259 -2.21 -1.55 3.14
CA GLY A 259 -2.11 -1.74 1.68
C GLY A 259 -1.66 -0.52 0.87
N ASN A 260 -1.47 0.65 1.48
CA ASN A 260 -1.30 1.93 0.79
C ASN A 260 0.11 2.55 0.88
N GLY A 261 1.12 1.77 1.30
CA GLY A 261 2.48 2.29 1.55
C GLY A 261 3.15 3.01 0.38
N THR A 262 2.85 2.65 -0.88
CA THR A 262 3.40 3.39 -2.04
C THR A 262 2.88 4.83 -2.08
N ILE A 263 1.63 5.07 -1.70
CA ILE A 263 1.02 6.40 -1.69
C ILE A 263 1.54 7.19 -0.49
N TYR A 264 1.45 6.59 0.70
CA TYR A 264 1.83 7.24 1.94
C TYR A 264 3.34 7.50 2.06
N SER A 265 4.21 6.72 1.40
CA SER A 265 5.65 7.01 1.36
C SER A 265 5.97 8.39 0.74
N VAL A 266 5.15 8.85 -0.22
CA VAL A 266 5.32 10.18 -0.82
C VAL A 266 4.91 11.26 0.18
N ILE A 267 3.81 11.06 0.90
CA ILE A 267 3.36 11.98 1.96
C ILE A 267 4.41 12.06 3.07
N ALA A 268 4.89 10.90 3.54
CA ALA A 268 5.97 10.83 4.52
C ALA A 268 7.24 11.56 4.06
N SER A 269 7.61 11.45 2.77
CA SER A 269 8.77 12.17 2.22
C SER A 269 8.61 13.70 2.20
N GLN A 270 7.39 14.21 2.34
CA GLN A 270 7.10 15.65 2.42
C GLN A 270 7.08 16.12 3.88
N ILE A 271 6.44 15.35 4.76
CA ILE A 271 6.27 15.67 6.19
C ILE A 271 7.56 15.45 6.99
N VAL A 272 8.27 14.33 6.81
CA VAL A 272 9.45 14.03 7.63
C VAL A 272 10.52 15.13 7.56
N PRO A 273 10.89 15.67 6.38
CA PRO A 273 11.88 16.74 6.31
C PRO A 273 11.44 18.07 6.93
N THR A 274 10.14 18.36 7.05
CA THR A 274 9.65 19.58 7.72
C THR A 274 9.74 19.39 9.22
N LEU A 275 9.30 18.24 9.73
CA LEU A 275 9.40 17.87 11.15
C LEU A 275 10.86 17.86 11.63
N LEU A 276 11.79 17.27 10.87
CA LEU A 276 13.23 17.27 11.19
C LEU A 276 13.84 18.67 11.27
N ARG A 277 13.27 19.65 10.54
CA ARG A 277 13.71 21.06 10.58
C ARG A 277 12.97 21.89 11.62
N GLY A 278 12.11 21.27 12.44
CA GLY A 278 11.26 21.97 13.41
C GLY A 278 10.24 22.90 12.76
N ARG A 279 9.83 22.63 11.52
CA ARG A 279 8.83 23.42 10.79
C ARG A 279 7.48 22.70 10.80
N PRO A 280 6.37 23.43 10.97
CA PRO A 280 5.04 22.83 10.85
C PRO A 280 4.79 22.36 9.41
N ASP A 281 4.03 21.28 9.29
CA ASP A 281 3.41 20.84 8.05
C ASP A 281 1.90 20.85 8.24
N LYS A 282 1.18 21.37 7.25
CA LYS A 282 -0.28 21.55 7.32
C LYS A 282 -1.05 20.23 7.45
N ASP A 283 -0.44 19.12 7.04
CA ASP A 283 -1.10 17.81 7.02
C ASP A 283 -0.55 16.89 8.12
N ALA A 284 0.48 17.29 8.88
CA ALA A 284 1.13 16.46 9.90
C ALA A 284 0.14 15.96 10.98
N ASP A 285 -0.77 16.81 11.44
CA ASP A 285 -1.73 16.46 12.48
C ASP A 285 -2.68 15.31 12.09
N ILE A 286 -2.85 15.07 10.78
CA ILE A 286 -3.65 13.95 10.27
C ILE A 286 -2.98 12.61 10.59
N PHE A 287 -1.65 12.57 10.66
CA PHE A 287 -0.83 11.35 10.76
C PHE A 287 -0.11 11.21 12.12
N ARG A 288 -0.50 12.00 13.11
CA ARG A 288 0.08 11.94 14.46
C ARG A 288 -0.26 10.64 15.20
N PHE A 289 0.48 10.33 16.26
CA PHE A 289 0.07 9.28 17.20
C PHE A 289 -1.31 9.56 17.79
N ARG A 290 -2.12 8.51 18.00
CA ARG A 290 -3.50 8.57 18.49
C ARG A 290 -3.68 7.77 19.78
#